data_AF-A0A532C1S5-F1
#
_entry.id   AF-A0A532C1S5-F1
#
_cell.length_a   1.000
_cell.length_b   1.000
_cell.length_c   1.000
_cell.angle_alpha   90.00
_cell.angle_beta   90.00
_cell.angle_gamma   90.00
#
_symmetry.space_group_name_H-M   'P 1'
#
loop_
_entity.id
_entity.type
_entity.pdbx_description
1 polymer ?
#
loop_
_entity_poly.entity_id
_entity_poly.type
_entity_poly.pdbx_seq_one_letter_code
_entity_poly.pdbx_strand_id
1 'polypeptide(L)'
;MKFILAKFRPDRSISKGRRAPIHVTVVHVIAPHPLAPIDVGMTIPWIKQRGLKVKETGRRLVEQSAQKLIEAGFTAEAFCRFGNPADKIMAVASQQHADLIMMGAKGLSDIDRFLLGSVSTRVVQHAHCAVLVVR
;
A
#
# COMPACT_ATOMS: atom_id res chain seq x y z
N MET A 1 -2.42 0.95 7.35
CA MET A 1 -2.72 1.94 6.29
C MET A 1 -2.81 1.21 4.95
N LYS A 2 -3.75 1.58 4.09
CA LYS A 2 -3.96 0.96 2.76
C LYS A 2 -3.49 1.92 1.68
N PHE A 3 -2.89 1.40 0.62
CA PHE A 3 -2.40 2.18 -0.51
C PHE A 3 -2.85 1.53 -1.81
N ILE A 4 -3.12 2.36 -2.82
CA ILE A 4 -3.50 1.91 -4.16
C ILE A 4 -2.46 2.48 -5.12
N LEU A 5 -1.76 1.62 -5.84
CA LEU A 5 -0.89 2.00 -6.95
C LEU A 5 -1.66 1.78 -8.23
N ALA A 6 -1.62 2.74 -9.15
CA ALA A 6 -2.24 2.62 -10.44
C ALA A 6 -1.19 2.75 -11.54
N LYS A 7 -1.29 1.87 -12.51
CA LYS A 7 -0.53 1.90 -13.75
C LYS A 7 -1.49 2.00 -14.91
N PHE A 8 -1.22 2.96 -15.79
CA PHE A 8 -1.96 3.14 -17.01
C PHE A 8 -1.12 2.62 -18.17
N ARG A 9 -1.51 1.49 -18.77
CA ARG A 9 -0.92 1.01 -20.02
C ARG A 9 -1.88 1.32 -21.17
N PRO A 10 -1.74 2.48 -21.84
CA PRO A 10 -2.47 2.71 -23.08
C PRO A 10 -1.94 1.74 -24.13
N ASP A 11 -2.78 0.80 -24.56
CA ASP A 11 -2.50 0.02 -25.75
C ASP A 11 -2.52 0.98 -26.95
N ARG A 12 -1.35 1.16 -27.59
CA ARG A 12 -1.16 2.08 -28.72
C ARG A 12 -1.95 1.68 -29.97
N SER A 13 -2.53 0.48 -30.00
CA SER A 13 -3.39 0.01 -31.10
C SER A 13 -4.87 0.39 -30.96
N ILE A 14 -5.28 0.91 -29.80
CA ILE A 14 -6.68 1.28 -29.55
C ILE A 14 -6.96 2.62 -30.25
N SER A 15 -7.55 2.51 -31.43
CA SER A 15 -8.20 3.61 -32.13
C SER A 15 -9.26 4.26 -31.24
N LYS A 16 -9.32 5.59 -31.30
CA LYS A 16 -10.27 6.51 -30.62
C LYS A 16 -11.55 5.82 -30.12
N GLY A 17 -11.67 5.59 -28.81
CA GLY A 17 -12.97 5.31 -28.19
C GLY A 17 -13.02 4.32 -27.02
N ARG A 18 -12.05 3.41 -26.86
CA ARG A 18 -12.01 2.51 -25.68
C ARG A 18 -11.04 3.04 -24.61
N ARG A 19 -11.51 3.13 -23.35
CA ARG A 19 -10.63 3.34 -22.19
C ARG A 19 -9.61 2.20 -22.16
N ALA A 20 -8.32 2.52 -22.17
CA ALA A 20 -7.29 1.52 -21.98
C ALA A 20 -7.42 0.89 -20.59
N PRO A 21 -7.09 -0.42 -20.45
CA PRO A 21 -7.20 -1.11 -19.17
C PRO A 21 -6.26 -0.47 -18.14
N ILE A 22 -6.84 -0.03 -17.01
CA ILE A 22 -6.09 0.46 -15.87
C ILE A 22 -5.73 -0.75 -15.00
N HIS A 23 -4.44 -0.94 -14.78
CA HIS A 23 -3.95 -1.96 -13.87
C HIS A 23 -3.71 -1.34 -12.50
N VAL A 24 -4.24 -1.97 -11.45
CA VAL A 24 -4.23 -1.44 -10.09
C VAL A 24 -3.55 -2.42 -9.15
N THR A 25 -2.43 -2.02 -8.56
CA THR A 25 -1.77 -2.81 -7.51
C THR A 25 -2.16 -2.26 -6.15
N VAL A 26 -2.93 -3.02 -5.37
CA VAL A 26 -3.24 -2.64 -3.98
C VAL A 26 -2.11 -3.10 -3.08
N VAL A 27 -1.58 -2.19 -2.26
CA VAL A 27 -0.44 -2.46 -1.38
C VAL A 27 -0.81 -2.25 0.08
N HIS A 28 -0.49 -3.24 0.90
CA HIS A 28 -0.47 -3.12 2.36
C HIS A 28 0.93 -3.43 2.88
N VAL A 29 1.45 -2.54 3.73
CA VAL A 29 2.75 -2.74 4.39
C VAL A 29 2.54 -2.95 5.89
N ILE A 30 3.02 -4.09 6.36
CA ILE A 30 3.12 -4.42 7.77
C ILE A 30 4.42 -3.81 8.28
N ALA A 31 4.29 -2.73 9.06
CA ALA A 31 5.42 -2.12 9.72
C ALA A 31 5.96 -3.03 10.83
N PRO A 32 7.29 -3.10 11.03
CA PRO A 32 7.83 -3.71 12.23
C PRO A 32 7.28 -2.95 13.45
N HIS A 33 6.64 -3.66 14.37
CA HIS A 33 6.32 -3.10 15.67
C HIS A 33 7.63 -3.05 16.47
N PRO A 34 8.00 -1.91 17.08
CA PRO A 34 9.12 -1.90 18.02
C PRO A 34 8.80 -2.93 19.10
N LEU A 35 9.62 -3.97 19.22
CA LEU A 35 9.54 -4.86 20.37
C LEU A 35 9.87 -4.01 21.59
N ALA A 36 8.99 -4.00 22.59
CA ALA A 36 9.32 -3.35 23.84
C ALA A 36 10.53 -4.09 24.46
N PRO A 37 11.38 -3.45 25.27
CA PRO A 37 12.53 -4.12 25.90
C PRO A 37 12.15 -5.40 26.66
N ILE A 38 10.91 -5.49 27.17
CA ILE A 38 10.36 -6.66 27.86
C ILE A 38 10.20 -7.87 26.91
N ASP A 39 9.97 -7.65 25.62
CA ASP A 39 9.78 -8.71 24.61
C ASP A 39 11.09 -9.41 24.21
N VAL A 40 12.24 -8.76 24.43
CA VAL A 40 13.57 -9.29 24.04
C VAL A 40 14.12 -10.26 25.10
N GLY A 41 13.67 -10.13 26.36
CA GLY A 41 14.16 -10.93 27.49
C GLY A 41 13.43 -12.26 27.74
N MET A 42 12.30 -12.53 27.10
CA MET A 42 11.55 -13.79 27.29
C MET A 42 11.17 -14.45 25.96
N THR A 43 11.62 -15.69 25.77
CA THR A 43 11.31 -16.58 24.65
C THR A 43 9.83 -16.94 24.63
N ILE A 44 9.00 -16.04 24.13
CA ILE A 44 7.56 -16.10 24.29
C ILE A 44 6.85 -16.51 22.97
N PRO A 45 6.14 -17.67 22.93
CA PRO A 45 5.39 -18.13 21.76
C PRO A 45 4.29 -17.16 21.26
N TRP A 46 3.73 -16.31 22.12
CA TRP A 46 2.66 -15.38 21.73
C TRP A 46 3.14 -14.28 20.75
N ILE A 47 4.44 -13.97 20.70
CA ILE A 47 5.02 -13.02 19.73
C ILE A 47 4.90 -13.60 18.30
N LYS A 48 5.18 -14.89 18.12
CA LYS A 48 4.98 -15.59 16.83
C LYS A 48 3.50 -15.60 16.42
N GLN A 49 2.60 -15.92 17.34
CA GLN A 49 1.15 -15.95 17.04
C GLN A 49 0.59 -14.57 16.68
N ARG A 50 1.05 -13.50 17.34
CA ARG A 50 0.70 -12.12 16.99
C ARG A 50 1.21 -11.76 15.58
N GLY A 51 2.46 -12.08 15.25
CA GLY A 51 3.02 -11.84 13.92
C GLY A 51 2.25 -12.55 12.79
N LEU A 52 1.84 -13.81 13.03
CA LEU A 52 1.04 -14.59 12.08
C LEU A 52 -0.36 -14.01 11.88
N LYS A 53 -1.04 -13.60 12.97
CA LYS A 53 -2.36 -12.95 12.87
C LYS A 53 -2.30 -11.63 12.11
N VAL A 54 -1.31 -10.78 12.40
CA VAL A 54 -1.13 -9.49 11.69
C VAL A 54 -0.89 -9.71 10.19
N LYS A 55 -0.10 -10.73 9.83
CA LYS A 55 0.14 -11.10 8.43
C LYS A 55 -1.13 -11.53 7.72
N GLU A 56 -1.94 -12.38 8.36
CA GLU A 56 -3.17 -12.89 7.77
C GLU A 56 -4.26 -11.80 7.65
N THR A 57 -4.43 -10.97 8.68
CA THR A 57 -5.34 -9.82 8.62
C THR A 57 -4.93 -8.83 7.53
N GLY A 58 -3.64 -8.50 7.44
CA GLY A 58 -3.11 -7.61 6.41
C GLY A 58 -3.31 -8.17 4.99
N ARG A 59 -3.12 -9.49 4.81
CA ARG A 59 -3.36 -10.20 3.55
C ARG A 59 -4.83 -10.14 3.14
N ARG A 60 -5.75 -10.52 4.02
CA ARG A 60 -7.20 -10.47 3.75
C ARG A 60 -7.66 -9.06 3.36
N LEU A 61 -7.13 -8.06 4.05
CA LEU A 61 -7.49 -6.66 3.82
C LEU A 61 -7.13 -6.18 2.41
N VAL A 62 -5.94 -6.55 1.93
CA VAL A 62 -5.46 -6.16 0.60
C VAL A 62 -6.20 -6.94 -0.50
N GLU A 63 -6.46 -8.23 -0.27
CA GLU A 63 -7.22 -9.07 -1.21
C GLU A 63 -8.66 -8.60 -1.38
N GLN A 64 -9.36 -8.30 -0.28
CA GLN A 64 -10.72 -7.75 -0.34
C GLN A 64 -10.77 -6.42 -1.08
N SER A 65 -9.72 -5.60 -0.97
CA SER A 65 -9.66 -4.30 -1.65
C SER A 65 -9.41 -4.48 -3.15
N ALA A 66 -8.54 -5.43 -3.54
CA ALA A 66 -8.34 -5.79 -4.94
C ALA A 66 -9.60 -6.40 -5.57
N GLN A 67 -10.32 -7.25 -4.82
CA GLN A 67 -11.57 -7.86 -5.28
C GLN A 67 -12.64 -6.81 -5.63
N LYS A 68 -12.81 -5.78 -4.79
CA LYS A 68 -13.72 -4.67 -5.07
C LYS A 68 -13.35 -3.89 -6.34
N LEU A 69 -12.06 -3.76 -6.64
CA LEU A 69 -11.59 -3.11 -7.87
C LEU A 69 -11.87 -3.99 -9.09
N ILE A 70 -11.71 -5.31 -8.97
CA ILE A 70 -12.05 -6.27 -10.03
C ILE A 70 -13.55 -6.21 -10.33
N GLU A 71 -14.40 -6.21 -9.30
CA GLU A 71 -15.85 -6.07 -9.43
C GLU A 71 -16.26 -4.74 -10.08
N ALA A 72 -15.46 -3.69 -9.90
CA ALA A 72 -15.65 -2.39 -10.54
C ALA A 72 -15.06 -2.32 -11.98
N GLY A 73 -14.51 -3.41 -12.52
CA GLY A 73 -14.02 -3.51 -13.90
C GLY A 73 -12.54 -3.15 -14.09
N PHE A 74 -11.75 -3.05 -13.02
CA PHE A 74 -10.29 -2.87 -13.10
C PHE A 74 -9.55 -4.21 -13.15
N THR A 75 -8.35 -4.22 -13.72
CA THR A 75 -7.41 -5.33 -13.47
C THR A 75 -6.67 -5.02 -12.17
N ALA A 76 -6.80 -5.86 -11.14
CA ALA A 76 -6.17 -5.58 -9.85
C ALA A 76 -5.38 -6.74 -9.26
N GLU A 77 -4.31 -6.41 -8.53
CA GLU A 77 -3.47 -7.36 -7.80
C GLU A 77 -3.25 -6.91 -6.36
N ALA A 78 -3.03 -7.87 -5.45
CA ALA A 78 -2.89 -7.63 -4.02
C ALA A 78 -1.48 -7.92 -3.51
N PHE A 79 -0.83 -6.92 -2.91
CA PHE A 79 0.55 -7.00 -2.44
C PHE A 79 0.59 -6.73 -0.92
N CYS A 80 0.99 -7.74 -0.15
CA CYS A 80 1.34 -7.58 1.26
C CYS A 80 2.87 -7.56 1.41
N ARG A 81 3.43 -6.55 2.07
CA ARG A 81 4.87 -6.39 2.28
C ARG A 81 5.18 -6.18 3.76
N PHE A 82 6.38 -6.56 4.18
CA PHE A 82 6.89 -6.32 5.54
C PHE A 82 8.05 -5.34 5.49
N GLY A 83 8.10 -4.38 6.42
CA GLY A 83 9.20 -3.41 6.54
C GLY A 83 8.72 -1.96 6.68
N ASN A 84 9.59 -1.00 6.38
CA ASN A 84 9.24 0.43 6.41
C ASN A 84 8.14 0.73 5.36
N PRO A 85 6.99 1.31 5.75
CA PRO A 85 5.89 1.57 4.82
C PRO A 85 6.27 2.41 3.61
N ALA A 86 6.92 3.55 3.80
CA ALA A 86 7.24 4.46 2.69
C ALA A 86 8.19 3.79 1.70
N ASP A 87 9.23 3.12 2.20
CA ASP A 87 10.22 2.44 1.34
C ASP A 87 9.59 1.29 0.56
N LYS A 88 8.71 0.49 1.19
CA LYS A 88 8.03 -0.61 0.51
C LYS A 88 7.00 -0.12 -0.50
N ILE A 89 6.28 0.97 -0.25
CA ILE A 89 5.36 1.57 -1.22
C ILE A 89 6.13 2.02 -2.46
N MET A 90 7.20 2.79 -2.28
CA MET A 90 8.02 3.28 -3.41
C MET A 90 8.68 2.12 -4.16
N ALA A 91 9.16 1.09 -3.45
CA ALA A 91 9.73 -0.09 -4.08
C ALA A 91 8.71 -0.85 -4.95
N VAL A 92 7.48 -1.06 -4.45
CA VAL A 92 6.43 -1.71 -5.26
C VAL A 92 6.03 -0.82 -6.43
N ALA A 93 5.93 0.50 -6.24
CA ALA A 93 5.65 1.42 -7.34
C ALA A 93 6.70 1.29 -8.45
N SER A 94 7.99 1.25 -8.10
CA SER A 94 9.07 1.08 -9.08
C SER A 94 9.03 -0.29 -9.76
N GLN A 95 8.80 -1.38 -8.99
CA GLN A 95 8.69 -2.74 -9.53
C GLN A 95 7.53 -2.89 -10.51
N GLN A 96 6.40 -2.23 -10.21
CA GLN A 96 5.22 -2.27 -11.06
C GLN A 96 5.29 -1.24 -12.20
N HIS A 97 6.30 -0.36 -12.22
CA HIS A 97 6.35 0.83 -13.06
C HIS A 97 5.02 1.59 -13.01
N ALA A 98 4.59 1.93 -11.80
CA ALA A 98 3.35 2.65 -11.57
C ALA A 98 3.48 4.11 -12.02
N ASP A 99 2.49 4.61 -12.74
CA ASP A 99 2.44 6.01 -13.17
C ASP A 99 1.85 6.92 -12.07
N LEU A 100 1.08 6.33 -11.15
CA LEU A 100 0.40 7.03 -10.06
C LEU A 100 0.38 6.20 -8.77
N ILE A 101 0.72 6.85 -7.66
CA ILE A 101 0.48 6.37 -6.30
C ILE A 101 -0.74 7.10 -5.72
N MET A 102 -1.75 6.36 -5.30
CA MET A 102 -2.91 6.89 -4.56
C MET A 102 -2.85 6.45 -3.10
N MET A 103 -2.92 7.42 -2.19
CA MET A 103 -2.81 7.18 -0.75
C MET A 103 -3.68 8.12 0.07
N GLY A 104 -4.07 7.69 1.27
CA GLY A 104 -4.72 8.58 2.23
C GLY A 104 -3.74 9.62 2.79
N ALA A 105 -4.25 10.80 3.16
CA ALA A 105 -3.48 11.86 3.79
C ALA A 105 -2.94 11.45 5.17
N LYS A 106 -3.73 10.68 5.93
CA LYS A 106 -3.43 10.25 7.30
C LYS A 106 -3.59 8.74 7.47
N GLY A 107 -2.92 8.22 8.49
CA GLY A 107 -2.95 6.81 8.89
C GLY A 107 -3.52 6.63 10.30
N LEU A 108 -3.15 5.54 10.97
CA LEU A 108 -3.61 5.19 12.33
C LEU A 108 -3.11 6.14 13.44
N SER A 109 -2.17 7.03 13.12
CA SER A 109 -1.63 8.02 14.05
C SER A 109 -2.33 9.34 13.78
N ASP A 110 -3.50 9.53 14.40
CA ASP A 110 -4.34 10.73 14.25
C ASP A 110 -3.70 11.94 14.95
N ILE A 111 -2.68 12.51 14.31
CA ILE A 111 -2.10 13.77 14.75
C ILE A 111 -2.86 14.88 14.02
N ASP A 112 -3.85 15.47 14.69
CA ASP A 112 -4.77 16.43 14.08
C ASP A 112 -4.11 17.70 13.56
N ARG A 113 -2.92 18.05 14.07
CA ARG A 113 -2.18 19.25 13.69
C ARG A 113 -1.49 19.17 12.32
N PHE A 114 -1.35 17.99 11.71
CA PHE A 114 -0.64 17.84 10.44
C PHE A 114 -1.58 17.60 9.26
N LEU A 115 -1.30 18.22 8.11
CA LEU A 115 -2.04 18.00 6.87
C LEU A 115 -1.75 16.63 6.24
N LEU A 116 -0.53 16.12 6.41
CA LEU A 116 -0.04 14.83 5.92
C LEU A 116 0.61 14.03 7.05
N GLY A 117 0.43 12.71 7.05
CA GLY A 117 1.15 11.78 7.93
C GLY A 117 2.57 11.48 7.44
N SER A 118 3.42 10.92 8.30
CA SER A 118 4.84 10.66 8.01
C SER A 118 5.08 9.81 6.76
N VAL A 119 4.26 8.79 6.52
CA VAL A 119 4.35 7.95 5.32
C VAL A 119 3.98 8.74 4.07
N SER A 120 2.86 9.48 4.11
CA SER A 120 2.39 10.28 2.98
C SER A 120 3.37 11.39 2.62
N THR A 121 3.92 12.09 3.62
CA THR A 121 4.98 13.09 3.41
C THR A 121 6.20 12.48 2.71
N ARG A 122 6.71 11.35 3.21
CA ARG A 122 7.91 10.71 2.63
C ARG A 122 7.67 10.23 1.20
N VAL A 123 6.50 9.66 0.92
CA VAL A 123 6.14 9.19 -0.44
C VAL A 123 5.99 10.37 -1.40
N VAL A 124 5.27 11.43 -1.02
CA VAL A 124 5.12 12.65 -1.85
C VAL A 124 6.47 13.26 -2.20
N GLN A 125 7.43 13.27 -1.27
CA GLN A 125 8.74 13.86 -1.48
C GLN A 125 9.69 13.03 -2.36
N HIS A 126 9.53 11.69 -2.41
CA HIS A 126 10.57 10.80 -2.97
C HIS A 126 10.05 9.80 -4.02
N ALA A 127 8.74 9.72 -4.28
CA ALA A 127 8.22 8.83 -5.31
C ALA A 127 8.72 9.24 -6.71
N HIS A 128 9.02 8.23 -7.55
CA HIS A 128 9.46 8.45 -8.93
C HIS A 128 8.31 8.81 -9.89
N CYS A 129 7.06 8.77 -9.41
CA CYS A 129 5.85 8.97 -10.19
C CYS A 129 4.85 9.86 -9.45
N ALA A 130 3.73 10.20 -10.10
CA ALA A 130 2.74 11.09 -9.53
C ALA A 130 2.15 10.52 -8.23
N VAL A 131 1.82 11.40 -7.27
CA VAL A 131 1.21 11.00 -6.00
C VAL A 131 -0.10 11.77 -5.81
N LEU A 132 -1.22 11.04 -5.75
CA LEU A 132 -2.53 11.55 -5.38
C LEU A 132 -2.81 11.25 -3.91
N VAL A 133 -2.93 12.31 -3.12
CA VAL A 133 -3.32 12.22 -1.72
C VAL A 133 -4.81 12.49 -1.57
N VAL A 134 -5.56 11.54 -1.02
CA VAL A 134 -7.01 11.62 -0.81
C VAL A 134 -7.30 11.89 0.68
N ARG A 135 -8.32 12.73 0.94
CA ARG A 135 -8.80 13.08 2.29
C ARG A 135 -10.16 12.48 2.55
#